data_AF-A0AA38FTK9-F1
#
_entry.id   AF-A0AA38FTK9-F1
#
_cell.length_a   1.000
_cell.length_b   1.000
_cell.length_c   1.000
_cell.angle_alpha   90.00
_cell.angle_beta   90.00
_cell.angle_gamma   90.00
#
_symmetry.space_group_name_H-M   'P 1'
#
loop_
_entity.id
_entity.type
_entity.pdbx_description
1 polymer ?
#
loop_
_entity_poly.entity_id
_entity_poly.type
_entity_poly.pdbx_seq_one_letter_code
_entity_poly.pdbx_strand_id
1 'polypeptide(L)'
;DNIARFKPPKNRLFPEEEENILAAWNIDTVFKKNNNGIDRSTVQWIKPPNAWHKLNFDGASKGNLGDSGGGGVIKYHRGCFVATFSGKMGRRTNHYSEALAALWGIRLARDCNIPNIIID
;
A
#
# COMPACT_ATOMS: atom_id res chain seq x y z
N ASP A 1 -17.96 1.56 -16.90
CA ASP A 1 -17.02 0.81 -16.04
C ASP A 1 -16.99 1.37 -14.63
N ASN A 2 -17.67 0.70 -13.70
CA ASN A 2 -17.82 1.11 -12.30
C ASN A 2 -16.65 0.62 -11.45
N ILE A 3 -15.46 1.20 -11.63
CA ILE A 3 -14.29 0.88 -10.77
C ILE A 3 -14.46 1.65 -9.46
N ALA A 4 -14.51 0.92 -8.34
CA ALA A 4 -14.51 1.53 -7.01
C ALA A 4 -13.17 2.27 -6.80
N ARG A 5 -13.25 3.58 -6.53
CA ARG A 5 -12.09 4.42 -6.20
C ARG A 5 -12.18 4.83 -4.75
N PHE A 6 -11.27 4.33 -3.92
CA PHE A 6 -11.12 4.85 -2.58
C PHE A 6 -10.38 6.18 -2.64
N LYS A 7 -11.01 7.22 -2.07
CA LYS A 7 -10.36 8.51 -1.85
C LYS A 7 -9.95 8.57 -0.38
N PRO A 8 -8.64 8.52 -0.07
CA PRO A 8 -8.20 8.73 1.29
C PRO A 8 -8.66 10.11 1.78
N PRO A 9 -8.96 10.25 3.08
CA PRO A 9 -9.48 11.49 3.66
C PRO A 9 -8.51 12.66 3.40
N LYS A 10 -9.05 13.76 2.86
CA LYS A 10 -8.24 14.88 2.34
C LYS A 10 -7.53 15.74 3.40
N ASN A 11 -8.03 15.77 4.65
CA ASN A 11 -7.72 16.84 5.62
C ASN A 11 -7.61 16.39 7.09
N ARG A 12 -7.26 15.14 7.40
CA ARG A 12 -7.08 14.74 8.81
C ARG A 12 -5.58 14.57 9.10
N LEU A 13 -5.12 15.19 10.19
CA LEU A 13 -4.06 14.59 11.00
C LEU A 13 -4.30 13.08 11.00
N PHE A 14 -3.30 12.30 10.60
CA PHE A 14 -3.46 10.85 10.42
C PHE A 14 -4.14 10.26 11.67
N PRO A 15 -5.19 9.44 11.52
CA PRO A 15 -5.87 8.89 12.69
C PRO A 15 -4.85 8.18 13.57
N GLU A 16 -4.88 8.46 14.88
CA GLU A 16 -4.02 7.82 15.89
C GLU A 16 -4.00 6.29 15.75
N GLU A 17 -5.12 5.71 15.31
CA GLU A 17 -5.24 4.29 14.98
C GLU A 17 -4.22 3.80 13.94
N GLU A 18 -3.97 4.56 12.86
CA GLU A 18 -2.97 4.18 11.84
C GLU A 18 -1.56 4.21 12.42
N GLU A 19 -1.26 5.20 13.25
CA GLU A 19 0.03 5.31 13.93
C GLU A 19 0.24 4.16 14.93
N ASN A 20 -0.80 3.81 15.68
CA ASN A 20 -0.78 2.70 16.64
C ASN A 20 -0.62 1.34 15.94
N ILE A 21 -1.30 1.10 14.82
CA ILE A 21 -1.15 -0.14 14.03
C ILE A 21 0.28 -0.25 13.50
N LEU A 22 0.82 0.82 12.91
CA LEU A 22 2.17 0.81 12.34
C LEU A 22 3.25 0.70 13.42
N ALA A 23 3.05 1.30 14.58
CA ALA A 23 3.92 1.11 15.75
C ALA A 23 3.89 -0.35 16.24
N ALA A 24 2.71 -0.97 16.29
CA ALA A 24 2.57 -2.38 16.65
C ALA A 24 3.25 -3.33 15.65
N TRP A 25 3.41 -2.90 14.39
CA TRP A 25 4.18 -3.64 13.37
C TRP A 25 5.69 -3.43 13.49
N ASN A 26 6.16 -2.71 14.50
CA ASN A 26 7.57 -2.39 14.72
C ASN A 26 8.24 -1.77 13.48
N ILE A 27 7.46 -0.97 12.73
CA ILE A 27 7.96 -0.19 11.59
C ILE A 27 8.80 0.94 12.17
N ASP A 28 10.13 0.75 12.18
CA ASP A 28 11.06 1.78 12.65
C ASP A 28 10.93 3.07 11.83
N THR A 29 10.81 4.19 12.53
CA THR A 29 10.81 5.54 11.95
C THR A 29 12.21 6.06 11.66
N VAL A 30 13.25 5.29 12.02
CA VAL A 30 14.67 5.68 11.93
C VAL A 30 15.45 4.71 11.03
N PHE A 31 16.35 5.26 10.21
CA PHE A 31 17.00 4.53 9.12
C PHE A 31 18.19 3.66 9.57
N LYS A 32 18.37 2.50 8.90
CA LYS A 32 19.69 1.91 8.62
C LYS A 32 19.86 1.79 7.11
N LYS A 33 20.80 2.55 6.54
CA LYS A 33 21.07 2.52 5.09
C LYS A 33 21.95 1.32 4.77
N ASN A 34 21.42 0.35 4.04
CA ASN A 34 22.26 -0.67 3.41
C ASN A 34 22.61 -0.21 2.00
N ASN A 35 23.91 -0.08 1.72
CA ASN A 35 24.46 0.44 0.45
C ASN A 35 24.58 -0.62 -0.66
N ASN A 36 23.84 -1.72 -0.58
CA ASN A 36 23.91 -2.75 -1.61
C ASN A 36 23.01 -2.34 -2.77
N GLY A 37 23.62 -2.10 -3.94
CA GLY A 37 22.90 -1.76 -5.16
C GLY A 37 21.83 -2.81 -5.46
N ILE A 38 20.59 -2.35 -5.62
CA ILE A 38 19.45 -3.23 -5.93
C ILE A 38 19.59 -3.68 -7.38
N ASP A 39 19.67 -4.99 -7.59
CA ASP A 39 19.53 -5.61 -8.90
C ASP A 39 18.12 -5.32 -9.43
N ARG A 40 18.05 -4.71 -10.62
CA ARG A 40 16.77 -4.35 -11.26
C ARG A 40 16.22 -5.59 -11.94
N SER A 41 15.63 -6.49 -11.16
CA SER A 41 14.91 -7.63 -11.71
C SER A 41 13.62 -7.18 -12.39
N THR A 42 13.28 -7.85 -13.49
CA THR A 42 12.03 -7.62 -14.21
C THR A 42 10.88 -8.21 -13.39
N VAL A 43 10.11 -7.36 -12.72
CA VAL A 43 8.93 -7.80 -11.96
C VAL A 43 7.80 -8.09 -12.94
N GLN A 44 7.39 -9.36 -13.05
CA GLN A 44 6.21 -9.76 -13.80
C GLN A 44 5.03 -9.96 -12.86
N TRP A 45 3.85 -9.45 -13.24
CA TRP A 45 2.64 -9.71 -12.48
C TRP A 45 2.24 -11.18 -12.63
N ILE A 46 2.31 -11.93 -11.53
CA ILE A 46 1.84 -13.32 -11.47
C ILE A 46 0.38 -13.33 -11.01
N LYS A 47 -0.48 -13.94 -11.82
CA LYS A 47 -1.90 -14.14 -11.54
C LYS A 47 -2.10 -14.94 -10.24
N PRO A 48 -2.99 -14.52 -9.33
CA PRO A 48 -3.30 -15.29 -8.12
C PRO A 48 -4.12 -16.56 -8.44
N PRO A 49 -4.25 -17.50 -7.50
CA PRO A 49 -5.10 -18.69 -7.65
C PRO A 49 -6.55 -18.36 -8.04
N ASN A 50 -7.28 -19.36 -8.56
CA ASN A 50 -8.68 -19.17 -8.92
C ASN A 50 -9.52 -18.67 -7.74
N ALA A 51 -10.39 -17.70 -8.00
CA ALA A 51 -11.21 -17.00 -7.01
C ALA A 51 -10.44 -16.16 -5.96
N TRP A 52 -9.14 -15.95 -6.13
CA TRP A 52 -8.36 -15.02 -5.31
C TRP A 52 -8.21 -13.65 -5.95
N HIS A 53 -7.93 -12.68 -5.09
CA HIS A 53 -7.54 -11.33 -5.46
C HIS A 53 -6.06 -11.12 -5.16
N LYS A 54 -5.45 -10.17 -5.86
CA LYS A 54 -4.10 -9.69 -5.56
C LYS A 54 -4.16 -8.19 -5.33
N LEU A 55 -3.69 -7.76 -4.16
CA LEU A 55 -3.40 -6.37 -3.85
C LEU A 55 -1.93 -6.12 -4.16
N ASN A 56 -1.67 -5.26 -5.15
CA ASN A 56 -0.37 -4.66 -5.35
C ASN A 56 -0.37 -3.23 -4.85
N PHE A 57 0.62 -2.84 -4.05
CA PHE A 57 0.71 -1.50 -3.46
C PHE A 57 2.14 -0.98 -3.51
N ASP A 58 2.29 0.33 -3.44
CA ASP A 58 3.58 0.98 -3.33
C ASP A 58 3.43 2.28 -2.54
N GLY A 59 4.43 2.57 -1.72
CA GLY A 59 4.53 3.79 -0.95
C GLY A 59 5.89 4.42 -1.16
N ALA A 60 5.91 5.72 -1.43
CA ALA A 60 7.12 6.43 -1.78
C ALA A 60 7.27 7.70 -0.94
N SER A 61 8.51 8.00 -0.55
CA SER A 61 8.88 9.25 0.11
C SER A 61 10.06 9.92 -0.59
N LYS A 62 10.02 11.26 -0.69
CA LYS A 62 11.14 12.08 -1.14
C LYS A 62 12.21 12.20 -0.05
N GLY A 63 13.01 11.15 0.13
CA GLY A 63 14.05 11.06 1.17
C GLY A 63 13.54 10.41 2.47
N ASN A 64 14.34 10.45 3.54
CA ASN A 64 14.00 9.81 4.82
C ASN A 64 13.67 10.80 5.95
N LEU A 65 12.68 11.62 5.62
CA LEU A 65 11.58 12.25 6.36
C LEU A 65 11.10 13.34 5.38
N GLY A 66 10.37 12.94 4.35
CA GLY A 66 10.08 13.77 3.18
C GLY A 66 8.67 13.58 2.66
N ASP A 67 8.26 14.46 1.73
CA ASP A 67 6.92 14.40 1.13
C ASP A 67 6.67 13.01 0.55
N SER A 68 5.60 12.40 1.00
CA SER A 68 5.28 11.02 0.71
C SER A 68 3.84 10.84 0.23
N GLY A 69 3.63 9.69 -0.39
CA GLY A 69 2.34 9.21 -0.82
C GLY A 69 2.42 7.72 -1.09
N GLY A 70 1.28 7.15 -1.44
CA GLY A 70 1.22 5.75 -1.81
C GLY A 70 -0.08 5.44 -2.49
N GLY A 71 -0.17 4.23 -3.02
CA GLY A 71 -1.33 3.75 -3.73
C GLY A 71 -1.29 2.25 -3.93
N GLY A 72 -2.34 1.74 -4.56
CA GLY A 72 -2.42 0.34 -4.86
C GLY A 72 -3.61 -0.01 -5.73
N VAL A 73 -3.59 -1.25 -6.20
CA VAL A 73 -4.58 -1.83 -7.08
C VAL A 73 -4.93 -3.24 -6.62
N ILE A 74 -6.22 -3.53 -6.63
CA ILE A 74 -6.74 -4.87 -6.39
C ILE A 74 -7.22 -5.44 -7.73
N LYS A 75 -6.66 -6.58 -8.11
CA LYS A 75 -7.06 -7.34 -9.29
C LYS A 75 -7.62 -8.70 -8.90
N TYR A 76 -8.67 -9.13 -9.58
CA TYR A 76 -9.17 -10.50 -9.48
C TYR A 76 -8.29 -11.45 -10.29
N HIS A 77 -8.35 -12.77 -10.01
CA HIS A 77 -7.56 -13.77 -10.74
C HIS A 77 -7.72 -13.71 -12.27
N ARG A 78 -8.83 -13.22 -12.81
CA ARG A 78 -8.99 -13.05 -14.27
C ARG A 78 -8.27 -11.83 -14.85
N GLY A 79 -7.48 -11.11 -14.04
CA GLY A 79 -6.83 -9.86 -14.40
C GLY A 79 -7.76 -8.64 -14.34
N CYS A 80 -9.03 -8.83 -13.96
CA CYS A 80 -10.01 -7.76 -13.87
C CYS A 80 -9.67 -6.79 -12.73
N PHE A 81 -9.69 -5.49 -13.01
CA PHE A 81 -9.58 -4.46 -11.98
C PHE A 81 -10.82 -4.48 -11.09
N VAL A 82 -10.60 -4.50 -9.77
CA VAL A 82 -11.67 -4.49 -8.77
C VAL A 82 -11.75 -3.14 -8.10
N ALA A 83 -10.62 -2.67 -7.55
CA ALA A 83 -10.55 -1.39 -6.85
C ALA A 83 -9.13 -0.81 -6.90
N THR A 84 -9.01 0.49 -6.66
CA THR A 84 -7.71 1.19 -6.56
C THR A 84 -7.80 2.36 -5.58
N PHE A 85 -6.65 2.73 -5.02
CA PHE A 85 -6.48 3.89 -4.17
C PHE A 85 -5.17 4.59 -4.46
N SER A 86 -5.12 5.89 -4.16
CA SER A 86 -3.89 6.65 -4.06
C SER A 86 -4.09 7.85 -3.15
N GLY A 87 -3.04 8.28 -2.46
CA GLY A 87 -3.13 9.39 -1.51
C GLY A 87 -1.78 9.98 -1.14
N LYS A 88 -1.82 11.23 -0.66
CA LYS A 88 -0.69 11.88 -0.01
C LYS A 88 -0.62 11.46 1.46
N MET A 89 0.59 11.26 1.98
CA MET A 89 0.85 10.75 3.33
C MET A 89 1.63 11.75 4.21
N GLY A 90 1.79 12.99 3.75
CA GLY A 90 2.52 14.02 4.47
C GLY A 90 4.02 13.79 4.40
N ARG A 91 4.76 14.11 5.46
CA ARG A 91 6.21 13.85 5.52
C ARG A 91 6.48 12.56 6.28
N ARG A 92 6.91 11.51 5.60
CA ARG A 92 7.16 10.18 6.19
C ARG A 92 8.50 9.60 5.75
N THR A 93 8.85 8.44 6.29
CA THR A 93 9.96 7.61 5.80
C THR A 93 9.49 6.73 4.64
N ASN A 94 10.43 6.11 3.93
CA ASN A 94 10.06 5.18 2.85
C ASN A 94 9.28 3.98 3.40
N HIS A 95 9.81 3.30 4.43
CA HIS A 95 9.16 2.14 5.05
C HIS A 95 7.76 2.46 5.60
N TYR A 96 7.61 3.63 6.21
CA TYR A 96 6.30 4.05 6.72
C TYR A 96 5.30 4.27 5.57
N SER A 97 5.75 4.83 4.46
CA SER A 97 4.90 5.06 3.29
C SER A 97 4.47 3.74 2.66
N GLU A 98 5.40 2.78 2.50
CA GLU A 98 5.11 1.43 2.00
C GLU A 98 4.10 0.71 2.90
N ALA A 99 4.32 0.67 4.21
CA ALA A 99 3.43 -0.01 5.15
C ALA A 99 2.05 0.65 5.26
N LEU A 100 1.98 1.99 5.18
CA LEU A 100 0.71 2.70 5.15
C LEU A 100 -0.06 2.43 3.86
N ALA A 101 0.62 2.31 2.71
CA ALA A 101 -0.02 1.87 1.47
C ALA A 101 -0.59 0.44 1.60
N ALA A 102 0.14 -0.47 2.25
CA ALA A 102 -0.36 -1.82 2.54
C ALA A 102 -1.64 -1.78 3.37
N LEU A 103 -1.64 -1.02 4.47
CA LEU A 103 -2.78 -0.87 5.39
C LEU A 103 -4.00 -0.31 4.65
N TRP A 104 -3.82 0.72 3.83
CA TRP A 104 -4.90 1.27 3.02
C TRP A 104 -5.48 0.26 2.03
N GLY A 105 -4.62 -0.54 1.38
CA GLY A 105 -5.06 -1.60 0.47
C GLY A 105 -5.84 -2.72 1.18
N ILE A 106 -5.42 -3.13 2.38
CA ILE A 106 -6.13 -4.13 3.19
C ILE A 106 -7.50 -3.61 3.62
N ARG A 107 -7.57 -2.35 4.09
CA ARG A 107 -8.84 -1.70 4.45
C ARG A 107 -9.78 -1.63 3.25
N LEU A 108 -9.27 -1.26 2.09
CA LEU A 108 -10.06 -1.26 0.84
C LEU A 108 -10.57 -2.65 0.48
N ALA A 109 -9.74 -3.69 0.62
CA ALA A 109 -10.15 -5.06 0.36
C ALA A 109 -11.30 -5.49 1.29
N ARG A 110 -11.20 -5.16 2.58
CA ARG A 110 -12.26 -5.39 3.56
C ARG A 110 -13.54 -4.64 3.19
N ASP A 111 -13.44 -3.36 2.85
CA ASP A 111 -14.60 -2.52 2.52
C ASP A 111 -15.27 -2.97 1.21
N CYS A 112 -14.52 -3.61 0.31
CA CYS A 112 -15.04 -4.29 -0.89
C CYS A 112 -15.55 -5.71 -0.63
N ASN A 113 -15.59 -6.20 0.62
CA ASN A 113 -15.97 -7.56 0.99
C ASN A 113 -15.18 -8.64 0.24
N ILE A 114 -13.87 -8.44 0.07
CA ILE A 114 -13.00 -9.38 -0.63
C ILE A 114 -12.54 -10.48 0.35
N PRO A 115 -12.91 -11.75 0.13
CA PRO A 115 -12.67 -12.82 1.11
C PRO A 115 -11.24 -13.39 1.06
N ASN A 116 -10.64 -13.45 -0.13
CA ASN A 116 -9.34 -14.08 -0.36
C ASN A 116 -8.43 -13.12 -1.13
N ILE A 117 -7.34 -12.70 -0.49
CA ILE A 117 -6.40 -11.75 -1.07
C ILE A 117 -4.94 -12.15 -0.79
N ILE A 118 -4.11 -12.05 -1.82
CA ILE A 118 -2.65 -12.08 -1.71
C ILE A 118 -2.16 -10.63 -1.72
N ILE A 119 -1.27 -10.31 -0.78
CA ILE A 119 -0.63 -9.01 -0.66
C ILE A 119 0.77 -9.15 -1.28
N ASP A 120 1.10 -8.24 -2.19
CA ASP A 120 2.30 -8.30 -3.02
C ASP A 120 2.87 -6.89 -3.24
#